data_AF-A0A377W9L3-F1
#
_entry.id   AF-A0A377W9L3-F1
#
_cell.length_a   1.000
_cell.length_b   1.000
_cell.length_c   1.000
_cell.angle_alpha   90.00
_cell.angle_beta   90.00
_cell.angle_gamma   90.00
#
_symmetry.space_group_name_H-M   'P 1'
#
loop_
_entity.id
_entity.type
_entity.pdbx_description
1 polymer ?
#
loop_
_entity_poly.entity_id
_entity_poly.type
_entity_poly.pdbx_seq_one_letter_code
_entity_poly.pdbx_strand_id
1 'polypeptide(L)' 'MNYEMESATLLTMCASQGLRAGMVAGVIVNRTQQEIPNAETMKQTESHAVKIVVEAARRLL' A
#
# COMPACT_ATOMS: atom_id res chain seq x y z
N MET A 1 4.38 2.28 -10.81
CA MET A 1 4.76 0.95 -10.29
C MET A 1 5.82 1.17 -9.21
N ASN A 2 5.73 0.51 -8.07
CA ASN A 2 6.58 0.71 -6.88
C ASN A 2 7.20 -0.61 -6.42
N TYR A 3 8.09 -0.54 -5.42
CA TYR A 3 8.66 -1.69 -4.72
C TYR A 3 8.21 -1.69 -3.26
N GLU A 4 7.88 -2.88 -2.73
CA GLU A 4 7.52 -3.18 -1.34
C GLU A 4 7.88 -4.65 -1.05
N MET A 5 7.56 -5.22 0.12
CA MET A 5 8.11 -6.52 0.55
C MET A 5 7.06 -7.57 0.96
N GLU A 6 5.77 -7.31 0.73
CA GLU A 6 4.68 -8.13 1.28
C GLU A 6 3.71 -8.66 0.20
N SER A 7 3.46 -7.89 -0.87
CA SER A 7 2.36 -8.13 -1.79
C SER A 7 2.48 -9.41 -2.59
N ALA A 8 3.71 -9.81 -2.94
CA ALA A 8 3.95 -11.05 -3.66
C ALA A 8 3.45 -12.26 -2.85
N THR A 9 3.78 -12.32 -1.56
CA THR A 9 3.32 -13.37 -0.65
C THR A 9 1.81 -13.28 -0.45
N LEU A 10 1.29 -12.09 -0.10
CA LEU A 10 -0.13 -11.88 0.20
C LEU A 10 -1.03 -12.29 -0.98
N LEU A 11 -0.77 -11.74 -2.16
CA LEU A 11 -1.64 -11.91 -3.33
C LEU A 11 -1.58 -13.35 -3.85
N THR A 12 -0.39 -13.96 -3.89
CA THR A 12 -0.23 -15.36 -4.30
C THR A 12 -0.94 -16.29 -3.33
N MET A 13 -0.72 -16.10 -2.02
CA MET A 13 -1.31 -16.93 -0.96
C MET A 13 -2.83 -16.83 -0.94
N CYS A 14 -3.40 -15.63 -1.07
CA CYS A 14 -4.84 -15.47 -1.05
C CYS A 14 -5.49 -16.03 -2.32
N ALA A 15 -4.92 -15.76 -3.50
CA ALA A 15 -5.42 -16.27 -4.75
C ALA A 15 -5.41 -17.81 -4.80
N SER A 16 -4.36 -18.46 -4.26
CA SER A 16 -4.26 -19.92 -4.23
C SER A 16 -5.17 -20.59 -3.19
N GLN A 17 -5.65 -19.84 -2.19
CA GLN A 17 -6.52 -20.35 -1.12
C GLN A 17 -7.98 -19.87 -1.23
N GLY A 18 -8.39 -19.32 -2.38
CA GLY A 18 -9.77 -18.87 -2.60
C GLY A 18 -10.17 -17.64 -1.76
N LEU A 19 -9.20 -16.86 -1.29
CA LEU A 19 -9.42 -15.63 -0.53
C LEU A 19 -9.34 -14.40 -1.43
N ARG A 20 -10.14 -13.38 -1.14
CA ARG A 20 -10.05 -12.07 -1.80
C ARG A 20 -8.96 -11.23 -1.11
N ALA A 21 -8.02 -10.68 -1.89
CA ALA A 21 -6.99 -9.77 -1.39
C ALA A 21 -6.74 -8.61 -2.36
N GLY A 22 -6.24 -7.51 -1.84
CA GLY A 22 -5.83 -6.33 -2.60
C GLY A 22 -4.84 -5.50 -1.79
N MET A 23 -4.04 -4.67 -2.48
CA MET A 23 -3.05 -3.80 -1.86
C MET A 23 -3.20 -2.37 -2.40
N VAL A 24 -3.06 -1.39 -1.50
CA VAL A 24 -2.84 0.02 -1.82
C VAL A 24 -1.58 0.49 -1.08
N ALA A 25 -0.75 1.29 -1.74
CA ALA A 25 0.50 1.80 -1.16
C ALA A 25 0.61 3.31 -1.39
N GLY A 26 1.04 4.04 -0.36
CA GLY A 26 1.43 5.45 -0.46
C GLY A 26 2.89 5.58 -0.88
N VAL A 27 3.19 6.45 -1.84
CA VAL A 27 4.57 6.68 -2.29
C VAL A 27 5.27 7.64 -1.33
N ILE A 28 6.24 7.14 -0.57
CA ILE A 28 7.04 7.95 0.38
C ILE A 28 8.36 8.48 -0.21
N VAL A 29 8.83 7.89 -1.31
CA VAL A 29 10.08 8.27 -1.97
C VAL A 29 10.06 7.91 -3.45
N ASN A 30 10.71 8.72 -4.28
CA ASN A 30 11.06 8.37 -5.65
C ASN A 30 12.58 8.11 -5.73
N ARG A 31 12.97 6.83 -5.81
CA ARG A 31 14.38 6.39 -5.86
C ARG A 31 15.16 6.82 -7.11
N THR A 32 14.50 7.39 -8.12
CA THR A 32 15.19 8.05 -9.25
C THR A 32 15.74 9.44 -8.88
N GLN A 33 15.30 10.00 -7.75
CA GLN A 33 15.65 11.35 -7.31
C GLN A 33 16.44 11.33 -6.00
N GLN A 34 16.01 10.51 -5.03
CA GLN A 34 16.66 10.39 -3.72
C GLN A 34 16.22 9.11 -2.99
N GLU A 35 16.92 8.76 -1.91
CA GLU A 35 16.62 7.56 -1.13
C GLU A 35 15.94 7.84 0.21
N ILE A 36 16.24 8.98 0.85
CA ILE A 36 15.73 9.28 2.20
C ILE A 36 14.38 10.00 2.09
N PRO A 37 13.30 9.42 2.63
CA PRO A 37 11.98 10.05 2.62
C PRO A 37 11.89 11.20 3.63
N ASN A 38 11.06 12.19 3.33
CA ASN A 38 10.78 13.31 4.24
C ASN A 38 9.71 12.92 5.28
N ALA A 39 9.99 13.15 6.57
CA ALA A 39 9.11 12.74 7.67
C ALA A 39 7.71 13.38 7.65
N GLU A 40 7.61 14.65 7.26
CA GLU A 40 6.31 15.34 7.16
C GLU A 40 5.48 14.76 6.01
N THR A 41 6.11 14.52 4.86
CA THR A 41 5.46 13.91 3.69
C THR A 41 5.00 12.48 3.99
N MET A 42 5.80 11.70 4.73
CA MET A 42 5.41 10.35 5.17
C MET A 42 4.14 10.38 6.02
N LYS A 43 4.09 11.24 7.05
CA LYS A 43 2.93 11.35 7.94
C LYS A 43 1.63 11.69 7.19
N GLN A 44 1.70 12.61 6.22
CA GLN A 44 0.56 12.96 5.38
C GLN A 44 0.14 11.80 4.47
N THR A 45 1.12 11.12 3.87
CA THR A 45 0.92 9.98 2.96
C THR A 45 0.29 8.78 3.66
N GLU A 46 0.77 8.45 4.87
CA GLU A 46 0.20 7.40 5.72
C GLU A 46 -1.28 7.68 6.04
N SER A 47 -1.58 8.90 6.48
CA SER A 47 -2.95 9.32 6.79
C SER A 47 -3.87 9.20 5.56
N HIS A 48 -3.35 9.51 4.37
CA HIS A 48 -4.10 9.40 3.12
C HIS A 48 -4.35 7.93 2.73
N ALA A 49 -3.33 7.07 2.82
CA ALA A 49 -3.45 5.65 2.53
C ALA A 49 -4.48 4.96 3.44
N VAL A 50 -4.47 5.30 4.75
CA VAL A 50 -5.46 4.77 5.71
C VAL A 50 -6.88 5.20 5.34
N LYS A 51 -7.10 6.46 4.94
CA LYS A 51 -8.43 6.92 4.50
C LYS A 51 -8.93 6.13 3.30
N ILE A 52 -8.05 5.86 2.32
CA ILE A 52 -8.41 5.09 1.13
C ILE A 52 -8.78 3.65 1.51
N VAL A 53 -7.97 2.96 2.32
CA VAL A 53 -8.24 1.54 2.63
C VAL A 53 -9.50 1.37 3.49
N VAL A 54 -9.81 2.30 4.39
CA VAL A 54 -11.07 2.29 5.16
C VAL A 54 -12.27 2.45 4.23
N GLU A 55 -12.19 3.36 3.26
CA GLU A 55 -13.26 3.55 2.28
C GLU A 55 -13.40 2.35 1.33
N ALA A 56 -12.28 1.76 0.91
CA ALA A 56 -12.30 0.52 0.12
C ALA A 56 -12.95 -0.64 0.90
N ALA A 57 -12.63 -0.78 2.19
CA ALA A 57 -13.22 -1.81 3.05
C ALA A 57 -14.74 -1.64 3.16
N ARG A 58 -15.25 -0.42 3.33
CA ARG A 58 -16.71 -0.14 3.36
C ARG A 58 -17.45 -0.60 2.11
N ARG A 59 -16.78 -0.59 0.95
CA ARG A 59 -17.37 -1.01 -0.34
C ARG A 59 -17.31 -2.53 -0.58
N LEU A 60 -16.61 -3.26 0.28
CA LEU A 60 -16.40 -4.71 0.18
C LEU A 60 -17.18 -5.52 1.23
N LEU A 61 -17.83 -4.82 2.18
CA LEU A 61 -18.83 -5.35 3.10
C LEU A 61 -20.17 -5.49 2.39
#